data_AF-A0A4Y9P0F0-F1
#
_entry.id   AF-A0A4Y9P0F0-F1
#
_cell.length_a   1.000
_cell.length_b   1.000
_cell.length_c   1.000
_cell.angle_alpha   90.00
_cell.angle_beta   90.00
_cell.angle_gamma   90.00
#
_symmetry.space_group_name_H-M   'P 1'
#
loop_
_entity.id
_entity.type
_entity.pdbx_description
1 polymer ?
#
loop_
_entity_poly.entity_id
_entity_poly.type
_entity_poly.pdbx_seq_one_letter_code
_entity_poly.pdbx_strand_id
1 'polypeptide(L)' 'MRVEDLSREDAAVYRAVAEVEVGAGAPHLSDIARRAGLDLDRTRAAVHRLLHSEPKILHEVPDTSRTDLGPVYELAPRT' A
#
# COMPACT_ATOMS: atom_id res chain seq x y z
N MET A 1 11.06 -3.98 -10.67
CA MET A 1 11.43 -3.83 -9.25
C MET A 1 10.96 -5.06 -8.51
N ARG A 2 11.83 -5.82 -7.86
CA ARG A 2 11.40 -6.93 -6.99
C ARG A 2 11.20 -6.40 -5.57
N VAL A 3 10.43 -7.12 -4.75
CA VAL A 3 10.22 -6.76 -3.33
C VAL A 3 11.56 -6.66 -2.57
N GLU A 4 12.55 -7.41 -3.00
CA GLU A 4 13.91 -7.45 -2.46
C GLU A 4 14.71 -6.17 -2.75
N ASP A 5 14.34 -5.43 -3.80
CA ASP A 5 15.00 -4.20 -4.25
C ASP A 5 14.35 -2.92 -3.70
N LEU A 6 13.38 -3.06 -2.80
CA LEU A 6 12.61 -1.92 -2.30
C LEU A 6 13.47 -0.97 -1.46
N SER A 7 13.29 0.33 -1.71
CA SER A 7 13.70 1.37 -0.77
C SER A 7 13.15 1.07 0.62
N ARG A 8 13.81 1.57 1.67
CA ARG A 8 13.31 1.46 3.06
C ARG A 8 11.86 1.92 3.18
N GLU A 9 11.50 3.02 2.51
CA GLU A 9 10.13 3.56 2.55
C GLU A 9 9.15 2.65 1.81
N ASP A 10 9.51 2.17 0.63
CA ASP A 10 8.66 1.27 -0.17
C ASP A 10 8.46 -0.08 0.53
N ALA A 11 9.51 -0.61 1.16
CA ALA A 11 9.45 -1.83 1.97
C ALA A 11 8.57 -1.65 3.22
N ALA A 12 8.60 -0.47 3.85
CA ALA A 12 7.74 -0.16 4.99
C ALA A 12 6.27 -0.09 4.58
N VAL A 13 5.97 0.57 3.45
CA VAL A 13 4.61 0.61 2.87
C VAL A 13 4.11 -0.77 2.49
N TYR A 14 4.93 -1.55 1.79
CA TYR A 14 4.60 -2.91 1.41
C TYR A 14 4.26 -3.80 2.63
N ARG A 15 5.07 -3.73 3.69
CA ARG A 15 4.81 -4.47 4.94
C ARG A 15 3.54 -3.98 5.63
N ALA A 16 3.32 -2.66 5.67
CA ALA A 16 2.12 -2.08 6.25
C ALA A 16 0.84 -2.56 5.55
N VAL A 17 0.83 -2.59 4.21
CA VAL A 17 -0.30 -3.14 3.45
C VAL A 17 -0.49 -4.61 3.77
N ALA A 18 0.58 -5.40 3.69
CA ALA A 18 0.52 -6.85 3.94
C ALA A 18 -0.03 -7.20 5.33
N GLU A 19 0.37 -6.47 6.36
CA GLU A 19 -0.05 -6.76 7.73
C GLU A 19 -1.50 -6.36 8.00
N VAL A 20 -1.96 -5.23 7.45
CA VAL A 20 -3.36 -4.80 7.65
C VAL A 20 -4.30 -5.67 6.82
N GLU A 21 -3.93 -6.00 5.58
CA GLU A 21 -4.72 -6.87 4.70
C GLU A 21 -5.04 -8.22 5.35
N VAL A 22 -4.07 -8.83 6.03
CA VAL A 22 -4.24 -10.11 6.74
C VAL A 22 -5.22 -10.02 7.91
N GLY A 23 -5.29 -8.87 8.59
CA GLY A 23 -6.06 -8.72 9.83
C GLY A 23 -7.44 -8.07 9.66
N ALA A 24 -7.57 -7.13 8.73
CA ALA A 24 -8.74 -6.24 8.62
C ALA A 24 -9.20 -5.99 7.17
N GLY A 25 -8.53 -6.58 6.18
CA GLY A 25 -8.78 -6.30 4.76
C GLY A 25 -7.96 -5.12 4.24
N ALA A 26 -8.21 -4.74 2.99
CA ALA A 26 -7.41 -3.75 2.27
C ALA A 26 -7.39 -2.38 2.99
N PRO A 27 -6.20 -1.85 3.36
CA PRO A 27 -6.10 -0.57 4.07
C PRO A 27 -6.28 0.66 3.18
N HIS A 28 -6.79 1.75 3.77
CA HIS A 28 -6.71 3.09 3.19
C HIS A 28 -5.30 3.69 3.37
N LEU A 29 -5.00 4.76 2.61
CA LEU A 29 -3.70 5.44 2.65
C LEU A 29 -3.30 5.88 4.07
N SER A 30 -4.26 6.31 4.89
CA SER A 30 -4.06 6.75 6.27
C SER A 30 -3.60 5.61 7.19
N ASP A 31 -4.15 4.41 7.01
CA ASP A 31 -3.76 3.25 7.81
C ASP A 31 -2.35 2.80 7.47
N ILE A 32 -2.01 2.82 6.18
CA ILE A 32 -0.66 2.54 5.69
C ILE A 32 0.34 3.54 6.28
N ALA A 33 0.05 4.84 6.24
CA ALA A 33 0.93 5.87 6.77
C ALA A 33 1.18 5.70 8.27
N ARG A 34 0.11 5.48 9.04
CA ARG A 34 0.18 5.19 10.48
C ARG A 34 1.04 3.97 10.76
N ARG A 35 0.84 2.87 10.02
CA ARG A 35 1.52 1.60 10.27
C ARG A 35 2.98 1.60 9.80
N ALA A 36 3.28 2.28 8.70
CA ALA A 36 4.62 2.45 8.15
C ALA A 36 5.46 3.49 8.92
N GLY A 37 4.83 4.31 9.76
CA GLY A 37 5.49 5.39 10.50
C GLY A 37 5.96 6.51 9.58
N LEU A 38 5.22 6.78 8.51
CA LEU A 38 5.50 7.80 7.51
C LEU A 38 4.41 8.88 7.51
N ASP A 39 4.75 10.06 7.01
CA ASP A 39 3.74 11.07 6.67
C ASP A 39 2.98 10.68 5.39
N LEU A 40 1.79 11.28 5.21
CA LEU A 40 0.89 10.94 4.10
C LEU A 40 1.50 11.19 2.71
N ASP A 41 2.33 12.22 2.54
CA ASP A 41 2.91 12.55 1.24
C ASP A 41 4.00 11.54 0.85
N ARG A 42 4.84 11.15 1.80
CA ARG A 42 5.82 10.06 1.60
C ARG A 42 5.13 8.72 1.34
N THR A 43 4.08 8.41 2.10
CA THR A 43 3.29 7.20 1.87
C THR A 43 2.65 7.22 0.48
N ARG A 44 2.05 8.35 0.06
CA ARG A 44 1.47 8.50 -1.28
C ARG A 44 2.51 8.29 -2.38
N ALA A 45 3.70 8.87 -2.22
CA ALA A 45 4.77 8.71 -3.19
C ALA A 45 5.26 7.25 -3.29
N ALA A 46 5.40 6.56 -2.16
CA ALA A 46 5.78 5.16 -2.11
C ALA A 46 4.71 4.24 -2.70
N VAL A 47 3.43 4.42 -2.33
CA VAL A 47 2.30 3.71 -2.93
C VAL A 47 2.29 3.92 -4.44
N HIS A 48 2.43 5.16 -4.91
CA HIS A 48 2.48 5.46 -6.34
C HIS A 48 3.60 4.70 -7.06
N ARG A 49 4.81 4.61 -6.48
CA ARG A 49 5.90 3.80 -7.07
C ARG A 49 5.56 2.32 -7.14
N LEU A 50 4.95 1.76 -6.09
CA LEU A 50 4.58 0.34 -6.02
C LEU A 50 3.40 -0.03 -6.92
N LEU A 51 2.48 0.90 -7.19
CA LEU A 51 1.40 0.75 -8.17
C LEU A 51 1.92 0.69 -9.62
N HIS A 52 3.00 1.43 -9.88
CA HIS A 52 3.58 1.60 -11.21
C HIS A 52 4.90 0.84 -11.39
N SER A 53 5.22 -0.10 -10.50
CA SER A 53 6.36 -0.99 -10.66
C SER A 53 6.03 -2.11 -11.65
N GLU A 54 7.06 -2.66 -12.29
CA GLU A 54 6.97 -3.89 -13.06
C GLU A 54 7.84 -4.97 -12.40
N PRO A 55 7.27 -6.08 -11.89
CA PRO A 55 5.83 -6.38 -11.80
C PRO A 55 5.10 -5.44 -10.83
N LYS A 56 3.77 -5.32 -11.00
CA LYS A 56 2.93 -4.55 -10.07
C LYS A 56 3.00 -5.18 -8.69
N ILE A 57 3.26 -4.35 -7.67
CA ILE A 57 3.32 -4.80 -6.28
C ILE A 57 2.03 -4.48 -5.53
N LEU A 58 1.39 -3.36 -5.86
CA LEU A 58 0.10 -2.95 -5.32
C LEU A 58 -0.97 -2.79 -6.39
N HIS A 59 -2.22 -2.91 -5.96
CA HIS A 59 -3.42 -2.49 -6.68
C HIS A 59 -4.15 -1.42 -5.87
N GLU A 60 -4.71 -0.44 -6.58
CA GLU A 60 -5.68 0.49 -6.01
C GLU A 60 -7.08 -0.05 -6.32
N VAL A 61 -7.90 -0.20 -5.29
CA VAL A 61 -9.26 -0.69 -5.40
C VAL A 61 -10.21 0.41 -4.93
N PRO A 62 -11.22 0.78 -5.74
CA PRO A 62 -12.24 1.71 -5.31
C PRO A 62 -12.91 1.20 -4.02
N ASP A 63 -12.88 2.03 -2.98
CA ASP A 63 -13.63 1.72 -1.78
C ASP A 63 -15.13 1.83 -2.08
N THR A 64 -15.84 0.71 -1.95
CA THR A 64 -17.29 0.66 -2.16
C THR A 64 -18.07 0.94 -0.88
N SER A 65 -17.37 1.06 0.24
CA SER A 65 -17.97 1.57 1.48
C SER A 65 -18.21 3.07 1.35
N ARG A 66 -19.31 3.58 1.95
CA ARG A 66 -19.67 5.01 1.88
C ARG A 66 -18.78 5.89 2.77
N THR A 67 -17.49 5.57 2.89
CA THR A 67 -16.54 6.35 3.67
C THR A 67 -15.80 7.32 2.75
N ASP A 68 -15.64 8.58 3.17
CA ASP A 68 -14.90 9.60 2.43
C ASP A 68 -13.36 9.43 2.53
N LEU A 69 -12.89 8.20 2.75
CA LEU A 69 -11.49 7.87 3.00
C LEU A 69 -10.68 7.61 1.71
N GLY A 70 -11.37 7.56 0.56
CA GLY A 70 -10.75 7.29 -0.73
C GLY A 70 -10.54 5.78 -0.97
N PRO A 71 -9.67 5.40 -1.92
CA PRO A 71 -9.48 4.00 -2.27
C PRO A 71 -8.73 3.22 -1.20
N VAL A 72 -8.84 1.89 -1.29
CA VAL A 72 -8.04 0.95 -0.52
C VAL A 72 -6.94 0.34 -1.39
N TYR A 73 -5.88 -0.17 -0.76
CA TYR A 73 -4.72 -0.71 -1.47
C TYR A 73 -4.51 -2.18 -1.11
N GLU A 74 -4.35 -3.03 -2.13
CA GLU A 74 -4.17 -4.47 -1.99
C GLU A 74 -2.82 -4.91 -2.58
N LEU A 75 -2.24 -5.98 -2.04
CA LEU A 75 -1.07 -6.60 -2.66
C LEU A 75 -1.45 -7.27 -3.99
N ALA A 76 -0.57 -7.15 -4.97
CA ALA A 76 -0.69 -7.96 -6.19
C ALA A 76 -0.51 -9.45 -5.85
N PRO A 77 -1.33 -10.34 -6.45
CA PRO A 77 -1.23 -11.77 -6.22
C PRO A 77 0.17 -12.27 -6.63
N ARG A 78 0.85 -12.93 -5.69
CA ARG A 78 2.15 -13.57 -5.93
C ARG A 78 1.90 -14.93 -6.57
N THR A 79 1.82 -14.97 -7.90
CA THR A 79 1.84 -16.23 -8.67
C THR A 79 3.17 -16.95 -8.53
#